data_AF-A0A2Z2MG40-F1
#
_entry.id   AF-A0A2Z2MG40-F1
#
_cell.length_a   1.000
_cell.length_b   1.000
_cell.length_c   1.000
_cell.angle_alpha   90.00
_cell.angle_beta   90.00
_cell.angle_gamma   90.00
#
_symmetry.space_group_name_H-M   'P 1'
#
loop_
_entity.id
_entity.type
_entity.pdbx_description
1 polymer ?
#
loop_
_entity_poly.entity_id
_entity_poly.type
_entity_poly.pdbx_seq_one_letter_code
_entity_poly.pdbx_strand_id
1 'polypeptide(L)'
;MNPLEFCVKSLSYPLGMVLEGLSQGKGDVVEVRNGRITLPEVPFAAKCYLTAKAIYMSLDPVDAKRVSDDLQGINDFAERILSSKLGPLVEEYFKRGHELIKRRETVGIDWLEYERRKEKVKPYFEALLTGKEPEGLENLTVDECLLISYLARERKLKERVNAVLGKHNSGFRKAVVEYFKALRG
;
A
#
# COMPACT_ATOMS: atom_id res chain seq x y z
N MET A 1 -8.44 -0.21 9.96
CA MET A 1 -7.59 0.28 8.86
C MET A 1 -8.47 1.00 7.85
N ASN A 2 -8.12 2.22 7.46
CA ASN A 2 -8.88 2.94 6.44
C ASN A 2 -8.50 2.43 5.03
N PRO A 3 -9.35 2.62 3.99
CA PRO A 3 -9.07 2.11 2.66
C PRO A 3 -7.78 2.65 2.03
N LEU A 4 -7.41 3.91 2.28
CA LEU A 4 -6.21 4.51 1.70
C LEU A 4 -4.94 3.88 2.27
N GLU A 5 -4.89 3.68 3.59
CA GLU A 5 -3.81 2.97 4.27
C GLU A 5 -3.69 1.54 3.75
N PHE A 6 -4.82 0.82 3.60
CA PHE A 6 -4.85 -0.51 2.99
C PHE A 6 -4.27 -0.49 1.58
N CYS A 7 -4.66 0.50 0.76
CA CYS A 7 -4.21 0.64 -0.60
C CYS A 7 -2.69 0.87 -0.68
N VAL A 8 -2.17 1.84 0.08
CA VAL A 8 -0.74 2.17 0.07
C VAL A 8 0.07 0.99 0.59
N LYS A 9 -0.34 0.30 1.67
CA LYS A 9 0.33 -0.92 2.16
C LYS A 9 0.31 -2.08 1.16
N SER A 10 -0.77 -2.20 0.37
CA SER A 10 -0.87 -3.22 -0.68
C SER A 10 0.13 -2.99 -1.83
N LEU A 11 0.46 -1.72 -2.10
CA LEU A 11 1.48 -1.30 -3.07
C LEU A 11 2.89 -1.42 -2.49
N SER A 12 3.09 -0.88 -1.28
CA SER A 12 4.33 -0.91 -0.52
C SER A 12 4.01 -0.83 0.97
N TYR A 13 4.26 -1.92 1.69
CA TYR A 13 4.01 -1.97 3.12
C TYR A 13 4.82 -0.90 3.89
N PRO A 14 6.13 -0.70 3.63
CA PRO A 14 6.91 0.36 4.28
C PRO A 14 6.37 1.78 4.03
N LEU A 15 5.96 2.12 2.80
CA LEU A 15 5.35 3.44 2.54
C LEU A 15 4.01 3.60 3.28
N GLY A 16 3.26 2.51 3.39
CA GLY A 16 2.03 2.48 4.17
C GLY A 16 2.26 2.68 5.66
N MET A 17 3.38 2.20 6.21
CA MET A 17 3.78 2.50 7.60
C MET A 17 4.07 3.98 7.80
N VAL A 18 4.72 4.63 6.84
CA VAL A 18 4.91 6.10 6.91
C VAL A 18 3.56 6.81 6.96
N LEU A 19 2.58 6.37 6.15
CA LEU A 19 1.23 6.93 6.17
C LEU A 19 0.51 6.75 7.51
N GLU A 20 0.73 5.66 8.25
CA GLU A 20 0.15 5.45 9.60
C GLU A 20 0.53 6.59 10.57
N GLY A 21 1.75 7.10 10.46
CA GLY A 21 2.27 8.17 11.31
C GLY A 21 1.84 9.58 10.89
N LEU A 22 1.16 9.73 9.75
CA LEU A 22 0.77 11.03 9.22
C LEU A 22 -0.72 11.32 9.49
N SER A 23 -0.99 12.50 10.04
CA SER A 23 -2.36 13.02 10.08
C SER A 23 -2.86 13.36 8.68
N GLN A 24 -4.15 13.12 8.38
CA GLN A 24 -4.71 13.42 7.05
C GLN A 24 -5.42 14.77 7.03
N GLY A 25 -5.18 15.55 5.97
CA GLY A 25 -5.87 16.81 5.68
C GLY A 25 -6.43 16.88 4.27
N LYS A 26 -7.35 17.83 4.05
CA LYS A 26 -7.82 18.20 2.70
C LYS A 26 -6.94 19.29 2.11
N GLY A 27 -6.74 19.26 0.79
CA GLY A 27 -6.04 20.29 0.02
C GLY A 27 -6.20 20.05 -1.47
N ASP A 28 -5.49 20.82 -2.31
CA ASP A 28 -5.58 20.69 -3.78
C ASP A 28 -4.52 19.75 -4.38
N VAL A 29 -3.50 19.41 -3.58
CA VAL A 29 -2.37 18.56 -3.97
C VAL A 29 -2.02 17.59 -2.85
N VAL A 30 -1.29 16.53 -3.21
CA VAL A 30 -0.65 15.66 -2.23
C VAL A 30 0.64 16.30 -1.74
N GLU A 31 0.67 16.65 -0.46
CA GLU A 31 1.83 17.28 0.18
C GLU A 31 2.07 16.63 1.55
N VAL A 32 3.30 16.22 1.81
CA VAL A 32 3.75 15.74 3.13
C VAL A 32 4.51 16.87 3.82
N ARG A 33 4.04 17.29 4.99
CA ARG A 33 4.60 18.40 5.76
C ARG A 33 4.17 18.36 7.23
N ASN A 34 5.11 18.59 8.15
CA ASN A 34 4.90 18.72 9.59
C ASN A 34 4.10 17.56 10.20
N GLY A 35 4.43 16.31 9.85
CA GLY A 35 3.69 15.13 10.33
C GLY A 35 2.26 15.01 9.79
N ARG A 36 1.97 15.67 8.66
CA ARG A 36 0.67 15.66 8.00
C ARG A 36 0.84 15.33 6.52
N ILE A 37 -0.16 14.67 5.95
CA ILE A 37 -0.37 14.56 4.51
C ILE A 37 -1.67 15.26 4.11
N THR A 38 -1.59 16.20 3.18
CA THR A 38 -2.79 16.75 2.52
C THR A 38 -3.14 15.90 1.32
N LEU A 39 -4.42 15.72 1.06
CA LEU A 39 -4.92 14.88 -0.03
C LEU A 39 -5.98 15.62 -0.84
N PRO A 40 -5.92 15.55 -2.18
CA PRO A 40 -6.92 16.15 -3.04
C PRO A 40 -8.19 15.32 -3.13
N GLU A 41 -9.29 15.98 -3.48
CA GLU A 41 -10.55 15.31 -3.81
C GLU A 41 -10.50 14.80 -5.26
N VAL A 42 -9.92 13.61 -5.41
CA VAL A 42 -9.77 12.90 -6.69
C VAL A 42 -10.31 11.47 -6.56
N PRO A 43 -10.57 10.77 -7.68
CA PRO A 43 -10.96 9.36 -7.63
C PRO A 43 -10.03 8.53 -6.75
N PHE A 44 -10.58 7.56 -6.03
CA PHE A 44 -9.82 6.83 -5.01
C PHE A 44 -8.56 6.13 -5.56
N ALA A 45 -8.65 5.54 -6.76
CA ALA A 45 -7.49 4.95 -7.42
C ALA A 45 -6.39 5.99 -7.75
N ALA A 46 -6.79 7.20 -8.15
CA ALA A 46 -5.87 8.33 -8.32
C ALA A 46 -5.21 8.71 -6.98
N LYS A 47 -6.02 8.79 -5.92
CA LYS A 47 -5.56 9.11 -4.56
C LYS A 47 -4.53 8.09 -4.05
N CYS A 48 -4.77 6.80 -4.24
CA CYS A 48 -3.82 5.74 -3.92
C CYS A 48 -2.44 5.97 -4.55
N TYR A 49 -2.43 6.15 -5.87
CA TYR A 49 -1.20 6.34 -6.65
C TYR A 49 -0.44 7.60 -6.22
N LEU A 50 -1.14 8.74 -6.17
CA LEU A 50 -0.54 10.02 -5.83
C LEU A 50 0.01 10.01 -4.40
N THR A 51 -0.70 9.38 -3.46
CA THR A 51 -0.26 9.22 -2.07
C THR A 51 1.01 8.39 -1.97
N ALA A 52 1.02 7.18 -2.55
CA ALA A 52 2.18 6.30 -2.50
C ALA A 52 3.41 6.96 -3.15
N LYS A 53 3.21 7.62 -4.29
CA LYS A 53 4.27 8.33 -5.01
C LYS A 53 4.79 9.54 -4.23
N ALA A 54 3.91 10.33 -3.60
CA ALA A 54 4.31 11.48 -2.79
C ALA A 54 5.13 11.05 -1.55
N ILE A 55 4.74 9.97 -0.88
CA ILE A 55 5.51 9.42 0.24
C ILE A 55 6.88 8.96 -0.25
N TYR A 56 6.93 8.16 -1.32
CA TYR A 56 8.20 7.70 -1.91
C TYR A 56 9.13 8.87 -2.28
N MET A 57 8.59 9.90 -2.96
CA MET A 57 9.36 11.09 -3.34
C MET A 57 9.84 11.92 -2.14
N SER A 58 9.19 11.77 -0.99
CA SER A 58 9.55 12.44 0.26
C SER A 58 10.52 11.61 1.10
N LEU A 59 10.84 10.37 0.73
CA LEU A 59 11.83 9.58 1.47
C LEU A 59 13.23 10.20 1.41
N ASP A 60 14.02 9.97 2.45
CA ASP A 60 15.46 10.19 2.36
C ASP A 60 16.08 9.22 1.32
N PRO A 61 17.26 9.54 0.77
CA PRO A 61 17.86 8.72 -0.29
C PRO A 61 18.18 7.27 0.10
N VAL A 62 18.46 7.00 1.38
CA VAL A 62 18.78 5.65 1.86
C VAL A 62 17.51 4.80 1.85
N ASP A 63 16.42 5.36 2.38
CA ASP A 63 15.13 4.68 2.43
C ASP A 63 14.55 4.49 1.03
N ALA A 64 14.59 5.52 0.18
CA ALA A 64 14.16 5.44 -1.21
C ALA A 64 14.88 4.31 -1.96
N LYS A 65 16.19 4.13 -1.71
CA LYS A 65 16.98 3.05 -2.32
C LYS A 65 16.54 1.67 -1.83
N ARG A 66 16.14 1.52 -0.57
CA ARG A 66 15.68 0.23 -0.02
C ARG A 66 14.34 -0.21 -0.57
N VAL A 67 13.46 0.74 -0.93
CA VAL A 67 12.14 0.47 -1.51
C VAL A 67 12.09 0.78 -3.01
N SER A 68 13.22 0.77 -3.72
CA SER A 68 13.26 1.12 -5.15
C SER A 68 12.36 0.23 -6.00
N ASP A 69 12.29 -1.06 -5.67
CA ASP A 69 11.45 -2.02 -6.39
C ASP A 69 9.95 -1.75 -6.15
N ASP A 70 9.61 -1.16 -5.00
CA ASP A 70 8.23 -0.79 -4.69
C ASP A 70 7.76 0.38 -5.57
N LEU A 71 8.67 1.26 -6.02
CA LEU A 71 8.34 2.30 -7.01
C LEU A 71 7.84 1.68 -8.32
N GLN A 72 8.48 0.60 -8.77
CA GLN A 72 8.01 -0.13 -9.94
C GLN A 72 6.61 -0.70 -9.69
N GLY A 73 6.37 -1.30 -8.51
CA GLY A 73 5.04 -1.79 -8.13
C GLY A 73 3.94 -0.70 -8.11
N ILE A 74 4.29 0.53 -7.74
CA ILE A 74 3.38 1.69 -7.80
C ILE A 74 3.08 2.07 -9.25
N ASN A 75 4.07 2.05 -10.13
CA ASN A 75 3.88 2.33 -11.56
C ASN A 75 3.05 1.21 -12.23
N ASP A 76 3.31 -0.07 -11.92
CA ASP A 76 2.53 -1.21 -12.40
C ASP A 76 1.06 -1.14 -11.95
N PHE A 77 0.80 -0.58 -10.76
CA PHE A 77 -0.56 -0.27 -10.34
C PHE A 77 -1.20 0.77 -11.25
N ALA A 78 -0.52 1.87 -11.55
CA ALA A 78 -1.04 2.89 -12.45
C ALA A 78 -1.36 2.31 -13.84
N GLU A 79 -0.45 1.53 -14.42
CA GLU A 79 -0.65 0.89 -15.74
C GLU A 79 -1.85 -0.06 -15.77
N ARG A 80 -2.03 -0.88 -14.72
CA ARG A 80 -3.19 -1.77 -14.59
C ARG A 80 -4.50 -1.00 -14.48
N ILE A 81 -4.52 0.09 -13.72
CA ILE A 81 -5.72 0.92 -13.58
C ILE A 81 -6.03 1.62 -14.92
N LEU A 82 -5.03 2.17 -15.61
CA LEU A 82 -5.19 2.78 -16.94
C LEU A 82 -5.74 1.79 -17.97
N SER A 83 -5.34 0.53 -17.88
CA SER A 83 -5.81 -0.55 -18.75
C SER A 83 -7.19 -1.12 -18.34
N SER A 84 -7.79 -0.59 -17.27
CA SER A 84 -9.08 -1.05 -16.74
C SER A 84 -10.22 -0.08 -17.10
N LYS A 85 -11.46 -0.43 -16.72
CA LYS A 85 -12.63 0.45 -16.85
C LYS A 85 -12.49 1.78 -16.08
N LEU A 86 -11.61 1.84 -15.08
CA LEU A 86 -11.32 3.06 -14.33
C LEU A 86 -10.35 4.00 -15.06
N GLY A 87 -9.64 3.50 -16.07
CA GLY A 87 -8.60 4.24 -16.77
C GLY A 87 -9.04 5.64 -17.24
N PRO A 88 -10.16 5.76 -17.98
CA PRO A 88 -10.64 7.06 -18.44
C PRO A 88 -10.94 8.06 -17.32
N LEU A 89 -11.30 7.59 -16.12
CA LEU A 89 -11.62 8.44 -14.96
C LEU A 89 -10.37 8.94 -14.23
N VAL A 90 -9.24 8.25 -14.36
CA VAL A 90 -8.02 8.57 -13.59
C VAL A 90 -6.85 9.02 -14.44
N GLU A 91 -6.95 8.90 -15.76
CA GLU A 91 -5.86 9.13 -16.71
C GLU A 91 -5.22 10.51 -16.55
N GLU A 92 -6.03 11.55 -16.41
CA GLU A 92 -5.54 12.92 -16.23
C GLU A 92 -4.69 13.07 -14.96
N TYR A 93 -5.07 12.42 -13.87
CA TYR A 93 -4.37 12.51 -12.58
C TYR A 93 -3.03 11.77 -12.62
N PHE A 94 -2.96 10.65 -13.33
CA PHE A 94 -1.71 9.92 -13.49
C PHE A 94 -0.73 10.66 -14.39
N LYS A 95 -1.20 11.23 -15.52
CA LYS A 95 -0.38 12.04 -16.43
C LYS A 95 0.15 13.30 -15.75
N ARG A 96 -0.72 13.98 -14.99
CA ARG A 96 -0.41 15.23 -14.28
C ARG A 96 0.11 15.01 -12.86
N GLY A 97 0.48 13.78 -12.49
CA GLY A 97 0.86 13.46 -11.11
C GLY A 97 2.01 14.31 -10.57
N HIS A 98 2.91 14.78 -11.43
CA HIS A 98 4.00 15.69 -11.06
C HIS A 98 3.52 17.09 -10.65
N GLU A 99 2.39 17.57 -11.18
CA GLU A 99 1.76 18.85 -10.80
C GLU A 99 0.97 18.72 -9.50
N LEU A 100 0.48 17.51 -9.21
CA LEU A 100 -0.37 17.19 -8.08
C LEU A 100 0.40 16.74 -6.84
N ILE A 101 1.73 16.67 -6.89
CA ILE A 101 2.58 16.26 -5.77
C ILE A 101 3.53 17.40 -5.43
N LYS A 102 3.55 17.81 -4.16
CA LYS A 102 4.53 18.77 -3.61
C LYS A 102 5.40 18.10 -2.56
N ARG A 103 6.71 18.08 -2.81
CA ARG A 103 7.71 17.67 -1.81
C ARG A 103 8.11 18.87 -0.98
N ARG A 104 7.90 18.81 0.34
CA ARG A 104 8.31 19.87 1.29
C ARG A 104 9.21 19.38 2.39
N GLU A 105 9.13 18.11 2.73
CA GLU A 105 9.84 17.52 3.86
C GLU A 105 10.40 16.16 3.48
N THR A 106 11.41 15.73 4.24
CA THR A 106 11.94 14.38 4.17
C THR A 106 11.31 13.53 5.26
N VAL A 107 10.76 12.37 4.90
CA VAL A 107 10.23 11.38 5.83
C VAL A 107 11.11 10.13 5.82
N GLY A 108 11.11 9.40 6.93
CA GLY A 108 11.85 8.13 7.07
C GLY A 108 10.90 6.97 7.41
N ILE A 109 11.36 5.77 7.13
CA ILE A 109 10.71 4.50 7.46
C ILE A 109 11.31 3.99 8.77
N ASP A 110 10.45 3.63 9.72
CA ASP A 110 10.89 2.91 10.92
C ASP A 110 11.22 1.44 10.57
N TRP A 111 12.47 1.22 10.17
CA TRP A 111 12.95 -0.11 9.79
C TRP A 111 13.03 -1.10 10.95
N LEU A 112 13.22 -0.60 12.19
CA LEU A 112 13.24 -1.47 13.36
C LEU A 112 11.85 -2.02 13.63
N GLU A 113 10.83 -1.16 13.54
CA GLU A 113 9.43 -1.59 13.63
C GLU A 113 9.05 -2.50 12.46
N TYR A 114 9.48 -2.21 11.24
CA TYR A 114 9.23 -3.08 10.09
C TYR A 114 9.79 -4.49 10.31
N GLU A 115 11.05 -4.61 10.74
CA GLU A 115 11.67 -5.92 11.00
C GLU A 115 11.00 -6.63 12.18
N ARG A 116 10.57 -5.91 13.23
CA ARG A 116 9.79 -6.49 14.34
C ARG A 116 8.46 -7.07 13.86
N ARG A 117 7.70 -6.33 13.04
CA ARG A 117 6.43 -6.80 12.46
C ARG A 117 6.67 -7.99 11.52
N LYS A 118 7.75 -7.96 10.74
CA LYS A 118 8.14 -9.03 9.82
C LYS A 118 8.48 -10.32 10.54
N GLU A 119 9.31 -10.28 11.58
CA GLU A 119 9.64 -11.47 12.37
C GLU A 119 8.39 -12.08 13.04
N LYS A 120 7.42 -11.26 13.44
CA LYS A 120 6.15 -11.75 13.99
C LYS A 120 5.35 -12.58 12.98
N VAL A 121 5.29 -12.15 11.71
CA VAL A 121 4.48 -12.84 10.68
C VAL A 121 5.24 -13.91 9.91
N LYS A 122 6.57 -13.96 10.05
CA LYS A 122 7.47 -14.86 9.35
C LYS A 122 7.08 -16.34 9.43
N PRO A 123 6.68 -16.91 10.58
CA PRO A 123 6.26 -18.32 10.64
C PRO A 123 5.07 -18.63 9.73
N TYR A 124 4.12 -17.70 9.64
CA TYR A 124 2.95 -17.86 8.76
C TYR A 124 3.35 -17.77 7.29
N PHE A 125 4.21 -16.80 6.94
CA PHE A 125 4.70 -16.64 5.57
C PHE A 125 5.50 -17.86 5.12
N GLU A 126 6.42 -18.37 5.95
CA GLU A 126 7.22 -19.57 5.66
C GLU A 126 6.34 -20.82 5.46
N ALA A 127 5.32 -21.02 6.31
CA ALA A 127 4.37 -22.11 6.11
C ALA A 127 3.63 -21.99 4.75
N LEU A 128 3.17 -20.80 4.38
CA LEU A 128 2.50 -20.53 3.11
C LEU A 128 3.42 -20.71 1.89
N LEU A 129 4.74 -20.50 2.02
CA LEU A 129 5.70 -20.80 0.97
C LEU A 129 5.72 -22.30 0.65
N THR A 130 5.65 -23.15 1.68
CA THR A 130 5.61 -24.62 1.56
C THR A 130 4.26 -25.16 1.12
N GLY A 131 3.26 -24.31 0.89
CA GLY A 131 1.90 -24.71 0.54
C GLY A 131 1.06 -25.19 1.73
N LYS A 132 1.57 -25.07 2.96
CA LYS A 132 0.79 -25.32 4.17
C LYS A 132 -0.09 -24.12 4.47
N GLU A 133 -1.31 -24.39 4.94
CA GLU A 133 -2.19 -23.37 5.51
C GLU A 133 -2.01 -23.45 7.04
N PRO A 134 -1.16 -22.60 7.67
CA PRO A 134 -0.89 -22.68 9.09
C PRO A 134 -2.15 -22.36 9.92
N GLU A 135 -2.26 -22.97 11.10
CA GLU A 135 -3.30 -22.62 12.07
C GLU A 135 -3.12 -21.19 12.59
N GLY A 136 -4.21 -20.53 12.98
CA GLY A 136 -4.18 -19.18 13.57
C GLY A 136 -4.14 -18.02 12.57
N LEU A 137 -4.27 -18.27 11.26
CA LEU A 137 -4.40 -17.21 10.25
C LEU A 137 -5.62 -16.31 10.50
N GLU A 138 -6.68 -16.85 11.08
CA GLU A 138 -7.90 -16.16 11.49
C GLU A 138 -7.67 -15.11 12.59
N ASN A 139 -6.60 -15.27 13.38
CA ASN A 139 -6.24 -14.37 14.48
C ASN A 139 -5.32 -13.22 14.04
N LEU A 140 -4.79 -13.27 12.82
CA LEU A 140 -3.99 -12.19 12.27
C LEU A 140 -4.83 -10.94 12.07
N THR A 141 -4.22 -9.79 12.33
CA THR A 141 -4.79 -8.49 11.98
C THR A 141 -4.74 -8.29 10.46
N VAL A 142 -5.58 -7.38 9.94
CA VAL A 142 -5.54 -6.97 8.52
C VAL A 142 -4.15 -6.45 8.13
N ASP A 143 -3.48 -5.76 9.04
CA ASP A 143 -2.14 -5.24 8.85
C ASP A 143 -1.09 -6.36 8.66
N GLU A 144 -1.13 -7.37 9.53
CA GLU A 144 -0.25 -8.54 9.41
C GLU A 144 -0.51 -9.33 8.13
N CYS A 145 -1.78 -9.49 7.73
CA CYS A 145 -2.12 -10.10 6.45
C CYS A 145 -1.55 -9.31 5.26
N LEU A 146 -1.57 -7.98 5.31
CA LEU A 146 -0.97 -7.13 4.26
C LEU A 146 0.56 -7.27 4.24
N LEU A 147 1.21 -7.38 5.40
CA LEU A 147 2.65 -7.64 5.45
C LEU A 147 2.99 -9.00 4.82
N ILE A 148 2.26 -10.05 5.15
CA ILE A 148 2.45 -11.38 4.53
C ILE A 148 2.25 -11.30 3.01
N SER A 149 1.23 -10.58 2.55
CA SER A 149 0.98 -10.32 1.13
C SER A 149 2.12 -9.54 0.45
N TYR A 150 2.72 -8.58 1.16
CA TYR A 150 3.84 -7.78 0.67
C TYR A 150 5.13 -8.60 0.56
N LEU A 151 5.39 -9.49 1.52
CA LEU A 151 6.54 -10.41 1.50
C LEU A 151 6.47 -11.40 0.32
N ALA A 152 5.26 -11.73 -0.14
CA ALA A 152 5.04 -12.47 -1.38
C ALA A 152 5.32 -11.58 -2.61
N ARG A 153 6.59 -11.34 -2.92
CA ARG A 153 7.03 -10.44 -4.02
C ARG A 153 6.56 -10.91 -5.39
N GLU A 154 6.58 -12.21 -5.65
CA GLU A 154 6.16 -12.78 -6.93
C GLU A 154 4.64 -12.75 -7.10
N ARG A 155 4.14 -12.31 -8.26
CA ARG A 155 2.70 -12.15 -8.52
C ARG A 155 1.88 -13.42 -8.24
N LYS A 156 2.29 -14.57 -8.77
CA LYS A 156 1.56 -15.84 -8.59
C LYS A 156 1.54 -16.27 -7.12
N LEU A 157 2.66 -16.05 -6.41
CA LEU A 157 2.75 -16.31 -4.98
C LEU A 157 1.84 -15.37 -4.19
N LYS A 158 1.85 -14.07 -4.51
CA LYS A 158 0.98 -13.06 -3.90
C LYS A 158 -0.49 -13.39 -4.07
N GLU A 159 -0.90 -13.80 -5.28
CA GLU A 159 -2.26 -14.23 -5.57
C GLU A 159 -2.65 -15.46 -4.72
N ARG A 160 -1.78 -16.47 -4.64
CA ARG A 160 -1.98 -17.65 -3.79
C ARG A 160 -2.10 -17.29 -2.30
N VAL A 161 -1.16 -16.51 -1.78
CA VAL A 161 -1.14 -16.03 -0.40
C VAL A 161 -2.43 -15.26 -0.08
N ASN A 162 -2.82 -14.31 -0.93
CA ASN A 162 -4.05 -13.54 -0.73
C ASN A 162 -5.31 -14.40 -0.75
N ALA A 163 -5.35 -15.44 -1.59
CA ALA A 163 -6.47 -16.37 -1.61
C ALA A 163 -6.59 -17.15 -0.29
N VAL A 164 -5.47 -17.66 0.24
CA VAL A 164 -5.45 -18.37 1.53
C VAL A 164 -5.81 -17.44 2.69
N LEU A 165 -5.23 -16.23 2.72
CA LEU A 165 -5.57 -15.21 3.71
C LEU A 165 -7.05 -14.83 3.64
N GLY A 166 -7.60 -14.64 2.45
CA GLY A 166 -9.03 -14.31 2.28
C GLY A 166 -9.98 -15.45 2.64
N LYS A 167 -9.54 -16.71 2.51
CA LYS A 167 -10.29 -17.91 2.91
C LYS A 167 -10.40 -18.00 4.43
N HIS A 168 -9.30 -17.80 5.15
CA HIS A 168 -9.21 -18.06 6.60
C HIS A 168 -9.36 -16.83 7.47
N ASN A 169 -9.04 -15.64 6.97
CA ASN A 169 -9.14 -14.39 7.72
C ASN A 169 -10.31 -13.53 7.23
N SER A 170 -11.44 -13.60 7.94
CA SER A 170 -12.66 -12.88 7.57
C SER A 170 -12.50 -11.35 7.62
N GLY A 171 -11.64 -10.84 8.52
CA GLY A 171 -11.32 -9.42 8.64
C GLY A 171 -10.57 -8.91 7.40
N PHE A 172 -9.53 -9.64 6.97
CA PHE A 172 -8.79 -9.34 5.76
C PHE A 172 -9.68 -9.41 4.52
N ARG A 173 -10.52 -10.45 4.39
CA ARG A 173 -11.49 -10.55 3.29
C ARG A 173 -12.43 -9.34 3.23
N LYS A 174 -12.97 -8.90 4.36
CA LYS A 174 -13.81 -7.69 4.43
C LYS A 174 -13.04 -6.44 4.01
N ALA A 175 -11.80 -6.27 4.50
CA ALA A 175 -10.97 -5.12 4.12
C ALA A 175 -10.66 -5.09 2.62
N VAL A 176 -10.36 -6.24 2.01
CA VAL A 176 -10.18 -6.37 0.55
C VAL A 176 -11.45 -5.96 -0.21
N VAL A 177 -12.63 -6.39 0.25
CA VAL A 177 -13.90 -6.02 -0.36
C VAL A 177 -14.13 -4.51 -0.28
N GLU A 178 -13.94 -3.91 0.89
CA GLU A 178 -14.09 -2.46 1.08
C GLU A 178 -13.09 -1.66 0.23
N TYR A 179 -11.85 -2.13 0.11
CA TYR A 179 -10.85 -1.56 -0.78
C TYR A 179 -11.31 -1.60 -2.26
N PHE A 180 -11.81 -2.74 -2.74
CA PHE A 180 -12.28 -2.84 -4.13
C PHE A 180 -13.56 -2.04 -4.38
N LYS A 181 -14.44 -1.87 -3.38
CA LYS A 181 -15.56 -0.93 -3.47
C LYS A 181 -15.06 0.50 -3.61
N ALA A 182 -14.15 0.93 -2.74
CA ALA A 182 -13.58 2.28 -2.80
C ALA A 182 -12.89 2.58 -4.13
N LEU A 183 -12.19 1.60 -4.73
CA LEU A 183 -11.59 1.75 -6.06
C LEU A 183 -12.61 2.03 -7.16
N ARG A 184 -13.83 1.51 -7.05
CA ARG A 184 -14.87 1.64 -8.09
C ARG A 184 -15.67 2.94 -8.00
N GLY A 185 -15.56 3.67 -6.89
CA GLY A 185 -16.41 4.82 -6.59
C GLY A 185 -17.70 4.36 -5.95
#